data_AF-A0A6A3NWS6-F1
#
_entry.id   AF-A0A6A3NWS6-F1
#
_cell.length_a   1.000
_cell.length_b   1.000
_cell.length_c   1.000
_cell.angle_alpha   90.00
_cell.angle_beta   90.00
_cell.angle_gamma   90.00
#
_symmetry.space_group_name_H-M   'P 1'
#
loop_
_entity.id
_entity.type
_entity.pdbx_description
1 polymer ?
#
loop_
_entity_poly.entity_id
_entity_poly.type
_entity_poly.pdbx_seq_one_letter_code
_entity_poly.pdbx_strand_id
1 'polypeptide(L)'
;MYGSGKKDAKERYLTYSITVRPADKEKGVEEEVVAKKMPKFNFKQLGNTKHWNAEDKFLNTTLLLEGDLRDAFDDASITDDDVRMEDEFWKALYTASKVILPVDYSEKLQEELWEIKKTRGESLAEYSKRFRALVRMENTLAGLSMNSPMCEDALCRLFKRGLPYDWQNKYDASGQVYTTVAARVPFFERIE
;
A
#
# COMPACT_ATOMS: atom_id res chain seq x y z
N MET A 1 -0.66 -12.93 -38.10
CA MET A 1 -1.50 -11.81 -37.61
C MET A 1 -1.51 -11.86 -36.09
N TYR A 2 -0.72 -11.00 -35.44
CA TYR A 2 -0.65 -10.94 -33.98
C TYR A 2 -1.83 -10.13 -33.45
N GLY A 3 -2.78 -10.79 -32.78
CA GLY A 3 -3.76 -10.13 -31.93
C GLY A 3 -3.08 -9.67 -30.65
N SER A 4 -2.66 -8.40 -30.58
CA SER A 4 -2.29 -7.80 -29.30
C SER A 4 -3.57 -7.48 -28.54
N GLY A 5 -3.96 -8.41 -27.65
CA GLY A 5 -5.02 -8.19 -26.68
C GLY A 5 -4.79 -6.87 -25.96
N LYS A 6 -5.83 -6.03 -25.94
CA LYS A 6 -5.90 -4.81 -25.13
C LYS A 6 -5.56 -5.17 -23.68
N LYS A 7 -4.30 -4.98 -23.28
CA LYS A 7 -3.92 -5.02 -21.86
C LYS A 7 -4.76 -3.96 -21.15
N ASP A 8 -5.49 -4.44 -20.17
CA ASP A 8 -6.57 -3.81 -19.46
C ASP A 8 -6.23 -2.37 -19.07
N ALA A 9 -7.05 -1.39 -19.49
CA ALA A 9 -6.81 0.02 -19.16
C ALA A 9 -6.78 0.25 -17.63
N LYS A 10 -7.40 -0.64 -16.84
CA LYS A 10 -7.33 -0.68 -15.38
C LYS A 10 -5.92 -0.91 -14.82
N GLU A 11 -5.03 -1.56 -15.57
CA GLU A 11 -3.66 -1.79 -15.10
C GLU A 11 -2.78 -0.54 -15.19
N ARG A 12 -3.12 0.43 -16.06
CA ARG A 12 -2.26 1.57 -16.40
C ARG A 12 -2.47 2.81 -15.55
N TYR A 13 -3.56 2.92 -14.79
CA TYR A 13 -3.90 4.13 -14.06
C TYR A 13 -4.21 3.83 -12.58
N LEU A 14 -3.71 4.67 -11.67
CA LEU A 14 -4.22 4.79 -10.32
C LEU A 14 -5.42 5.75 -10.38
N THR A 15 -6.57 5.30 -9.88
CA THR A 15 -7.74 6.17 -9.73
C THR A 15 -7.84 6.50 -8.25
N TYR A 16 -7.76 7.78 -7.91
CA TYR A 16 -7.99 8.25 -6.55
C TYR A 16 -9.11 9.28 -6.57
N SER A 17 -9.87 9.31 -5.48
CA SER A 17 -10.98 10.22 -5.23
C SER A 17 -10.50 11.34 -4.33
N ILE A 18 -10.65 12.59 -4.79
CA ILE A 18 -10.45 13.77 -3.95
C ILE A 18 -11.84 14.28 -3.56
N THR A 19 -12.10 14.44 -2.27
CA THR A 19 -13.29 15.12 -1.78
C THR A 19 -13.06 16.62 -1.92
N VAL A 20 -13.63 17.22 -2.97
CA VAL A 20 -13.49 18.65 -3.30
C VAL A 20 -14.41 19.50 -2.42
N ARG A 21 -15.49 18.90 -1.92
CA ARG A 21 -16.42 19.53 -0.99
C ARG A 21 -16.92 18.48 0.01
N PRO A 22 -16.57 18.59 1.29
CA PRO A 22 -17.07 17.67 2.31
C PRO A 22 -18.58 17.88 2.49
N ALA A 23 -19.30 16.80 2.77
CA ALA A 23 -20.73 16.88 3.04
C ALA A 23 -21.01 17.68 4.32
N ASP A 24 -21.93 18.65 4.23
CA ASP A 24 -22.42 19.42 5.37
C ASP A 24 -23.94 19.23 5.46
N LYS A 25 -24.36 18.41 6.42
CA LYS A 25 -25.77 18.08 6.65
C LYS A 25 -26.59 19.25 7.17
N GLU A 26 -25.98 20.23 7.83
CA GLU A 26 -26.68 21.43 8.31
C GLU A 26 -26.97 22.41 7.17
N LYS A 27 -26.13 22.42 6.13
CA LYS A 27 -26.27 23.30 4.97
C LYS A 27 -26.86 22.62 3.73
N GLY A 28 -27.21 21.34 3.82
CA GLY A 28 -27.76 20.57 2.69
C GLY A 28 -26.76 20.37 1.54
N VAL A 29 -25.46 20.37 1.84
CA VAL A 29 -24.40 20.25 0.85
C VAL A 29 -23.99 18.79 0.71
N GLU A 30 -24.16 18.24 -0.50
CA GLU A 30 -23.72 16.88 -0.84
C GLU A 30 -22.19 16.81 -1.06
N GLU A 31 -21.61 15.63 -0.80
CA GLU A 31 -20.19 15.39 -0.98
C GLU A 31 -19.83 15.40 -2.47
N GLU A 32 -18.92 16.30 -2.86
CA GLU A 32 -18.42 16.34 -4.23
C GLU A 32 -17.08 15.59 -4.29
N VAL A 33 -17.10 14.41 -4.91
CA VAL A 33 -15.91 13.56 -5.06
C VAL A 33 -15.50 13.51 -6.53
N VAL A 34 -14.30 14.00 -6.82
CA VAL A 34 -13.73 13.95 -8.18
C VAL A 34 -12.78 12.77 -8.29
N ALA A 35 -13.10 11.87 -9.22
CA ALA A 35 -12.23 10.74 -9.57
C ALA A 35 -11.18 11.17 -10.60
N LYS A 36 -9.91 11.28 -10.19
CA LYS A 36 -8.80 11.56 -11.11
C LYS A 36 -8.10 10.27 -11.52
N LYS A 37 -7.70 10.20 -12.79
CA LYS A 37 -6.90 9.12 -13.35
C LYS A 37 -5.46 9.60 -13.55
N MET A 38 -4.55 9.15 -12.69
CA MET A 38 -3.12 9.30 -12.95
C MET A 38 -2.60 8.00 -13.55
N PRO A 39 -1.74 8.03 -14.58
CA PRO A 39 -1.04 6.82 -14.99
C PRO A 39 -0.28 6.28 -13.76
N LYS A 40 -0.16 4.95 -13.62
CA LYS A 40 0.67 4.33 -12.58
C LYS A 40 2.13 4.65 -12.87
N PHE A 41 2.52 5.88 -12.58
CA PHE A 41 3.90 6.31 -12.62
C PHE A 41 4.50 5.95 -11.27
N ASN A 42 5.48 5.06 -11.31
CA ASN A 42 6.36 4.90 -10.18
C ASN A 42 7.32 6.10 -10.20
N PHE A 43 7.02 7.15 -9.43
CA PHE A 43 7.81 8.38 -9.35
C PHE A 43 9.30 8.09 -9.13
N LYS A 44 9.61 7.07 -8.31
CA LYS A 44 10.98 6.58 -8.08
C LYS A 44 11.65 6.07 -9.35
N GLN A 45 10.94 5.30 -10.19
CA GLN A 45 11.48 4.85 -11.47
C GLN A 45 11.67 6.01 -12.44
N LEU A 46 10.75 6.97 -12.48
CA LEU A 46 10.86 8.14 -13.34
C LEU A 46 12.07 9.00 -12.94
N GLY A 47 12.21 9.32 -11.66
CA GLY A 47 13.35 10.07 -11.14
C GLY A 47 14.69 9.36 -11.41
N ASN A 48 14.74 8.04 -11.22
CA ASN A 48 15.94 7.26 -11.55
C ASN A 48 16.28 7.29 -13.05
N THR A 49 15.27 7.12 -13.92
CA THR A 49 15.45 7.11 -15.38
C THR A 49 15.87 8.48 -15.91
N LYS A 50 15.39 9.55 -15.26
CA LYS A 50 15.71 10.94 -15.60
C LYS A 50 16.90 11.51 -14.85
N HIS A 51 17.52 10.72 -13.98
CA HIS A 51 18.64 11.12 -13.12
C HIS A 51 18.35 12.37 -12.29
N TRP A 52 17.14 12.49 -11.76
CA TRP A 52 16.74 13.61 -10.91
C TRP A 52 17.54 13.64 -9.60
N ASN A 53 18.13 14.80 -9.31
CA ASN A 53 18.71 15.09 -8.00
C ASN A 53 17.59 15.43 -6.97
N ALA A 54 17.96 15.83 -5.76
CA ALA A 54 16.97 16.17 -4.72
C ALA A 54 16.08 17.35 -5.12
N GLU A 55 16.67 18.44 -5.64
CA GLU A 55 15.92 19.62 -6.09
C GLU A 55 14.96 19.30 -7.24
N ASP A 56 15.43 18.53 -8.23
CA ASP A 56 14.59 18.05 -9.32
C ASP A 56 13.40 17.26 -8.79
N LYS A 57 13.60 16.40 -7.79
CA LYS A 57 12.50 15.62 -7.18
C LYS A 57 11.49 16.53 -6.51
N PHE A 58 11.92 17.52 -5.73
CA PHE A 58 11.03 18.52 -5.14
C PHE A 58 10.24 19.26 -6.23
N LEU A 59 10.94 19.88 -7.18
CA LEU A 59 10.32 20.65 -8.26
C LEU A 59 9.33 19.83 -9.09
N ASN A 60 9.72 18.64 -9.53
CA ASN A 60 8.85 17.80 -10.34
C ASN A 60 7.66 17.25 -9.53
N THR A 61 7.83 16.99 -8.23
CA THR A 61 6.71 16.57 -7.37
C THR A 61 5.70 17.68 -7.21
N THR A 62 6.18 18.88 -6.87
CA THR A 62 5.41 20.12 -6.86
C THR A 62 4.60 20.24 -8.16
N LEU A 63 5.21 20.15 -9.34
CA LEU A 63 4.48 20.23 -10.63
C LEU A 63 3.43 19.12 -10.86
N LEU A 64 3.59 17.95 -10.25
CA LEU A 64 2.72 16.78 -10.47
C LEU A 64 1.60 16.65 -9.43
N LEU A 65 1.78 17.19 -8.23
CA LEU A 65 0.79 17.15 -7.17
C LEU A 65 -0.24 18.27 -7.33
N GLU A 66 -1.48 18.00 -6.91
CA GLU A 66 -2.59 18.96 -6.97
C GLU A 66 -3.48 18.84 -5.70
N GLY A 67 -4.18 19.93 -5.36
CA GLY A 67 -5.12 19.99 -4.24
C GLY A 67 -4.45 19.80 -2.87
N ASP A 68 -5.18 19.23 -1.92
CA ASP A 68 -4.72 19.05 -0.52
C ASP A 68 -3.37 18.32 -0.40
N LEU A 69 -3.09 17.39 -1.32
CA LEU A 69 -1.82 16.67 -1.33
C LEU A 69 -0.65 17.58 -1.73
N ARG A 70 -0.89 18.55 -2.62
CA ARG A 70 0.11 19.55 -2.99
C ARG A 70 0.37 20.52 -1.85
N ASP A 71 -0.69 21.02 -1.24
CA ASP A 71 -0.59 21.96 -0.12
C ASP A 71 0.16 21.32 1.06
N ALA A 72 -0.19 20.07 1.40
CA ALA A 72 0.51 19.31 2.43
C ALA A 72 1.97 19.01 2.09
N PHE A 73 2.29 18.82 0.80
CA PHE A 73 3.68 18.63 0.36
C PHE A 73 4.49 19.90 0.45
N ASP A 74 3.93 21.04 0.04
CA ASP A 74 4.59 22.33 0.13
C ASP A 74 4.88 22.66 1.61
N ASP A 75 3.91 22.49 2.51
CA ASP A 75 4.08 22.66 3.95
C ASP A 75 5.16 21.73 4.53
N ALA A 76 5.10 20.43 4.20
CA ALA A 76 6.06 19.44 4.67
C ALA A 76 7.47 19.61 4.07
N SER A 77 7.58 20.37 2.97
CA SER A 77 8.84 20.65 2.30
C SER A 77 9.53 21.89 2.85
N ILE A 78 8.94 22.67 3.77
CA ILE A 78 9.61 23.85 4.33
C ILE A 78 10.80 23.38 5.20
N THR A 79 12.01 23.86 4.90
CA THR A 79 13.24 23.61 5.67
C THR A 79 14.04 24.91 5.76
N ASP A 80 14.84 25.05 6.82
CA ASP A 80 15.73 26.20 7.03
C ASP A 80 17.09 26.03 6.32
N ASP A 81 17.34 24.88 5.69
CA ASP A 81 18.62 24.56 5.05
C ASP A 81 18.63 24.98 3.57
N ASP A 82 19.74 25.58 3.14
CA ASP A 82 19.93 26.04 1.76
C ASP A 82 20.11 24.87 0.76
N VAL A 83 20.41 23.66 1.23
CA VAL A 83 20.70 22.48 0.39
C VAL A 83 19.69 21.38 0.67
N ARG A 84 18.88 21.05 -0.34
CA ARG A 84 17.90 19.96 -0.28
C ARG A 84 18.55 18.59 -0.31
N MET A 85 18.18 17.73 0.63
CA MET A 85 18.65 16.34 0.67
C MET A 85 17.59 15.35 0.17
N GLU A 86 18.03 14.17 -0.30
CA GLU A 86 17.11 13.16 -0.84
C GLU A 86 16.21 12.54 0.25
N ASP A 87 16.73 12.36 1.46
CA ASP A 87 15.96 11.86 2.60
C ASP A 87 14.89 12.85 3.04
N GLU A 88 15.17 14.16 2.98
CA GLU A 88 14.18 15.21 3.20
C GLU A 88 13.04 15.14 2.19
N PHE A 89 13.36 14.92 0.91
CA PHE A 89 12.36 14.75 -0.13
C PHE A 89 11.39 13.61 0.21
N TRP A 90 11.94 12.43 0.53
CA TRP A 90 11.10 11.28 0.88
C TRP A 90 10.31 11.53 2.17
N LYS A 91 10.89 12.20 3.17
CA LYS A 91 10.20 12.58 4.41
C LYS A 91 9.04 13.54 4.15
N ALA A 92 9.23 14.57 3.32
CA ALA A 92 8.18 15.51 2.95
C ALA A 92 7.05 14.80 2.19
N LEU A 93 7.40 13.98 1.20
CA LEU A 93 6.42 13.21 0.43
C LEU A 93 5.62 12.25 1.30
N TYR A 94 6.27 11.53 2.22
CA TYR A 94 5.58 10.64 3.15
C TYR A 94 4.69 11.38 4.14
N THR A 95 5.10 12.56 4.60
CA THR A 95 4.30 13.41 5.49
C THR A 95 3.04 13.88 4.78
N ALA A 96 3.18 14.41 3.56
CA ALA A 96 2.07 14.86 2.73
C ALA A 96 1.10 13.72 2.38
N SER A 97 1.63 12.53 2.10
CA SER A 97 0.85 11.34 1.73
C SER A 97 -0.18 10.93 2.79
N LYS A 98 -0.02 11.36 4.05
CA LYS A 98 -1.00 11.07 5.11
C LYS A 98 -2.35 11.72 4.87
N VAL A 99 -2.38 12.90 4.23
CA VAL A 99 -3.60 13.69 4.02
C VAL A 99 -4.59 12.98 3.10
N ILE A 100 -4.09 12.15 2.18
CA ILE A 100 -4.92 11.39 1.24
C ILE A 100 -5.32 9.99 1.77
N LEU A 101 -4.83 9.60 2.95
CA LEU A 101 -5.22 8.33 3.55
C LEU A 101 -6.55 8.49 4.28
N PRO A 102 -7.53 7.61 4.04
CA PRO A 102 -8.73 7.54 4.88
C PRO A 102 -8.35 7.38 6.35
N VAL A 103 -9.08 8.07 7.25
CA VAL A 103 -8.79 8.08 8.69
C VAL A 103 -8.78 6.68 9.29
N ASP A 104 -9.62 5.78 8.78
CA ASP A 104 -9.78 4.39 9.23
C ASP A 104 -9.00 3.37 8.40
N TYR A 105 -8.07 3.83 7.54
CA TYR A 105 -7.38 2.94 6.60
C TYR A 105 -6.54 1.86 7.30
N SER A 106 -5.90 2.19 8.44
CA SER A 106 -5.16 1.20 9.23
C SER A 106 -6.06 0.12 9.82
N GLU A 107 -7.21 0.51 10.33
CA GLU A 107 -8.17 -0.41 10.94
C GLU A 107 -8.74 -1.36 9.90
N LYS A 108 -9.19 -0.81 8.76
CA LYS A 108 -9.66 -1.60 7.60
C LYS A 108 -8.61 -2.59 7.11
N LEU A 109 -7.36 -2.16 7.02
CA LEU A 109 -6.28 -3.03 6.56
C LEU A 109 -5.99 -4.17 7.56
N GLN A 110 -6.08 -3.90 8.86
CA GLN A 110 -5.94 -4.92 9.90
C GLN A 110 -7.13 -5.90 9.89
N GLU A 111 -8.34 -5.40 9.65
CA GLU A 111 -9.54 -6.24 9.45
C GLU A 111 -9.38 -7.13 8.22
N GLU A 112 -8.96 -6.59 7.08
CA GLU A 112 -8.70 -7.37 5.86
C GLU A 112 -7.66 -8.47 6.10
N LEU A 113 -6.57 -8.15 6.81
CA LEU A 113 -5.55 -9.12 7.21
C LEU A 113 -6.09 -10.21 8.16
N TRP A 114 -7.06 -9.89 9.01
CA TRP A 114 -7.70 -10.83 9.92
C TRP A 114 -8.71 -11.75 9.23
N GLU A 115 -9.44 -11.20 8.27
CA GLU A 115 -10.51 -11.87 7.53
C GLU A 115 -10.02 -12.68 6.33
N ILE A 116 -8.81 -12.40 5.84
CA ILE A 116 -8.26 -13.08 4.67
C ILE A 116 -8.24 -14.60 4.88
N LYS A 117 -8.86 -15.32 3.95
CA LYS A 117 -8.90 -16.78 3.91
C LYS A 117 -8.52 -17.28 2.53
N LYS A 118 -7.96 -18.49 2.50
CA LYS A 118 -7.81 -19.30 1.30
C LYS A 118 -9.17 -19.87 0.93
N THR A 119 -9.68 -19.44 -0.21
CA THR A 119 -10.87 -19.95 -0.88
C THR A 119 -10.58 -21.31 -1.50
N ARG A 120 -11.64 -22.10 -1.74
CA ARG A 120 -11.49 -23.47 -2.27
C ARG A 120 -10.88 -23.54 -3.67
N GLY A 121 -11.08 -22.51 -4.48
CA GLY A 121 -10.65 -22.46 -5.88
C GLY A 121 -9.29 -21.80 -6.11
N GLU A 122 -8.69 -21.20 -5.08
CA GLU A 122 -7.37 -20.57 -5.22
C GLU A 122 -6.25 -21.51 -4.76
N SER A 123 -5.10 -21.39 -5.40
CA SER A 123 -3.85 -22.02 -4.97
C SER A 123 -3.25 -21.33 -3.74
N LEU A 124 -2.38 -22.02 -3.02
CA LEU A 124 -1.62 -21.46 -1.90
C LEU A 124 -0.73 -20.30 -2.37
N ALA A 125 -0.18 -20.39 -3.57
CA ALA A 125 0.64 -19.33 -4.15
C ALA A 125 -0.16 -18.03 -4.36
N GLU A 126 -1.41 -18.14 -4.84
CA GLU A 126 -2.32 -17.01 -5.01
C GLU A 126 -2.71 -16.41 -3.65
N TYR A 127 -3.11 -17.24 -2.69
CA TYR A 127 -3.39 -16.80 -1.32
C TYR A 127 -2.17 -16.09 -0.69
N SER A 128 -0.98 -16.69 -0.79
CA SER A 128 0.28 -16.13 -0.28
C SER A 128 0.62 -14.81 -0.95
N LYS A 129 0.34 -14.66 -2.25
CA LYS A 129 0.53 -13.39 -2.96
C LYS A 129 -0.42 -12.32 -2.44
N ARG A 130 -1.71 -12.64 -2.22
CA ARG A 130 -2.70 -11.69 -1.66
C ARG A 130 -2.34 -11.28 -0.25
N PHE A 131 -2.03 -12.25 0.61
CA PHE A 131 -1.59 -11.99 1.98
C PHE A 131 -0.36 -11.07 2.03
N ARG A 132 0.68 -11.38 1.25
CA ARG A 132 1.89 -10.55 1.18
C ARG A 132 1.63 -9.15 0.61
N ALA A 133 0.61 -8.98 -0.23
CA ALA A 133 0.21 -7.65 -0.70
C ALA A 133 -0.35 -6.80 0.45
N LEU A 134 -1.24 -7.37 1.28
CA LEU A 134 -1.77 -6.70 2.46
C LEU A 134 -0.67 -6.37 3.48
N VAL A 135 0.23 -7.31 3.77
CA VAL A 135 1.38 -7.08 4.66
C VAL A 135 2.27 -5.95 4.17
N ARG A 136 2.51 -5.85 2.85
CA ARG A 136 3.28 -4.73 2.29
C ARG A 136 2.59 -3.38 2.49
N MET A 137 1.26 -3.35 2.35
CA MET A 137 0.48 -2.14 2.62
C MET A 137 0.57 -1.77 4.11
N GLU A 138 0.52 -2.74 5.02
CA GLU A 138 0.58 -2.52 6.46
C GLU A 138 1.95 -1.97 6.87
N ASN A 139 3.03 -2.59 6.38
CA ASN A 139 4.39 -2.09 6.57
C ASN A 139 4.58 -0.67 6.02
N THR A 140 4.00 -0.38 4.84
CA THR A 140 4.07 0.97 4.25
C THR A 140 3.37 1.98 5.16
N LEU A 141 2.18 1.64 5.64
CA LEU A 141 1.39 2.51 6.51
C LEU A 141 2.07 2.75 7.85
N ALA A 142 2.62 1.70 8.48
CA ALA A 142 3.39 1.81 9.70
C ALA A 142 4.60 2.75 9.52
N GLY A 143 5.31 2.63 8.39
CA GLY A 143 6.40 3.54 8.04
C GLY A 143 5.95 5.00 7.89
N LEU A 144 4.80 5.24 7.24
CA LEU A 144 4.22 6.59 7.12
C LEU A 144 3.89 7.16 8.51
N SER A 145 3.24 6.38 9.37
CA SER A 145 2.80 6.82 10.69
C SER A 145 3.91 6.82 11.75
N MET A 146 5.16 6.48 11.40
CA MET A 146 6.28 6.26 12.34
C MET A 146 5.95 5.22 13.43
N ASN A 147 5.08 4.26 13.11
CA ASN A 147 4.75 3.15 13.98
C ASN A 147 5.61 1.93 13.63
N SER A 148 5.72 0.99 14.56
CA SER A 148 6.29 -0.32 14.25
C SER A 148 5.30 -1.12 13.40
N PRO A 149 5.77 -1.79 12.32
CA PRO A 149 4.94 -2.76 11.60
C PRO A 149 4.57 -3.94 12.50
N MET A 150 3.57 -4.70 12.07
CA MET A 150 3.18 -5.93 12.73
C MET A 150 4.35 -6.93 12.78
N CYS A 151 4.55 -7.56 13.93
CA CYS A 151 5.64 -8.53 14.09
C CYS A 151 5.39 -9.82 13.29
N GLU A 152 6.47 -10.48 12.86
CA GLU A 152 6.41 -11.71 12.07
C GLU A 152 5.63 -12.85 12.74
N ASP A 153 5.64 -12.93 14.09
CA ASP A 153 4.87 -13.95 14.81
C ASP A 153 3.36 -13.74 14.62
N ALA A 154 2.88 -12.50 14.73
CA ALA A 154 1.48 -12.16 14.47
C ALA A 154 1.12 -12.43 13.00
N LEU A 155 1.98 -12.05 12.06
CA LEU A 155 1.79 -12.35 10.63
C LEU A 155 1.73 -13.85 10.35
N CYS A 156 2.58 -14.65 10.99
CA CYS A 156 2.55 -16.11 10.88
C CYS A 156 1.23 -16.71 11.38
N ARG A 157 0.70 -16.20 12.51
CA ARG A 157 -0.60 -16.61 13.06
C ARG A 157 -1.75 -16.26 12.12
N LEU A 158 -1.75 -15.04 11.56
CA LEU A 158 -2.75 -14.60 10.58
C LEU A 158 -2.70 -15.44 9.30
N PHE A 159 -1.50 -15.66 8.77
CA PHE A 159 -1.30 -16.48 7.57
C PHE A 159 -1.86 -17.90 7.77
N LYS A 160 -1.53 -18.54 8.90
CA LYS A 160 -2.03 -19.87 9.26
C LYS A 160 -3.56 -19.87 9.43
N ARG A 161 -4.11 -18.87 10.13
CA ARG A 161 -5.56 -18.73 10.40
C ARG A 161 -6.39 -18.74 9.11
N GLY A 162 -5.88 -18.13 8.04
CA GLY A 162 -6.57 -18.07 6.76
C GLY A 162 -6.57 -19.39 5.97
N LEU A 163 -5.78 -20.40 6.36
CA LEU A 163 -5.70 -21.69 5.65
C LEU A 163 -6.84 -22.65 6.03
N PRO A 164 -7.11 -23.70 5.24
CA PRO A 164 -8.08 -24.74 5.60
C PRO A 164 -7.77 -25.36 6.97
N TYR A 165 -8.80 -25.65 7.75
CA TYR A 165 -8.67 -26.14 9.13
C TYR A 165 -7.79 -27.41 9.23
N ASP A 166 -7.97 -28.36 8.31
CA ASP A 166 -7.18 -29.59 8.27
C ASP A 166 -5.68 -29.33 8.04
N TRP A 167 -5.33 -28.28 7.28
CA TRP A 167 -3.94 -27.91 7.05
C TRP A 167 -3.34 -27.26 8.29
N GLN A 168 -4.13 -26.47 9.02
CA GLN A 168 -3.72 -25.91 10.31
C GLN A 168 -3.41 -27.03 11.31
N ASN A 169 -4.26 -28.06 11.37
CA ASN A 169 -4.06 -29.22 12.25
C ASN A 169 -2.83 -30.04 11.85
N LYS A 170 -2.62 -30.29 10.56
CA LYS A 170 -1.41 -30.98 10.05
C LYS A 170 -0.14 -30.20 10.42
N TYR A 171 -0.20 -28.88 10.33
CA TYR A 171 0.90 -28.01 10.73
C TYR A 171 1.20 -28.14 12.23
N ASP A 172 0.19 -28.05 13.10
CA ASP A 172 0.37 -28.17 14.55
C ASP A 172 0.88 -29.54 14.96
N ALA A 173 0.37 -30.60 14.35
CA ALA A 173 0.81 -31.97 14.57
C ALA A 173 2.26 -32.22 14.11
N SER A 174 2.78 -31.42 13.17
CA SER A 174 4.15 -31.56 12.68
C SER A 174 5.22 -31.16 13.70
N GLY A 175 4.87 -30.32 14.69
CA GLY A 175 5.81 -29.73 15.64
C GLY A 175 6.82 -28.75 15.01
N GLN A 176 6.71 -28.45 13.71
CA GLN A 176 7.64 -27.57 13.02
C GLN A 176 7.38 -26.10 13.36
N VAL A 177 8.41 -25.39 13.80
CA VAL A 177 8.32 -23.95 14.11
C VAL A 177 9.02 -23.17 13.02
N TYR A 178 8.26 -22.35 12.30
CA TYR A 178 8.78 -21.40 11.33
C TYR A 178 8.52 -19.98 11.82
N THR A 179 9.56 -19.15 11.76
CA THR A 179 9.55 -17.77 12.28
C THR A 179 9.09 -16.72 11.28
N THR A 180 8.93 -17.09 10.00
CA THR A 180 8.46 -16.17 8.95
C THR A 180 7.41 -16.84 8.08
N VAL A 181 6.54 -16.01 7.47
CA VAL A 181 5.54 -16.50 6.52
C VAL A 181 6.21 -17.19 5.32
N ALA A 182 7.30 -16.62 4.81
CA ALA A 182 8.02 -17.19 3.67
C ALA A 182 8.56 -18.60 3.94
N ALA A 183 9.05 -18.85 5.16
CA ALA A 183 9.54 -20.18 5.55
C ALA A 183 8.42 -21.22 5.72
N ARG A 184 7.19 -20.78 6.00
CA ARG A 184 6.00 -21.66 6.14
C ARG A 184 5.42 -22.10 4.80
N VAL A 185 5.51 -21.26 3.78
CA VAL A 185 4.89 -21.54 2.47
C VAL A 185 5.28 -22.92 1.93
N PRO A 186 6.58 -23.32 1.89
CA PRO A 186 6.97 -24.65 1.41
C PRO A 186 6.36 -25.83 2.20
N PHE A 187 6.03 -25.64 3.49
CA PHE A 187 5.34 -26.68 4.24
C PHE A 187 3.94 -26.90 3.68
N PHE A 188 3.19 -25.81 3.48
CA PHE A 188 1.82 -25.87 2.99
C PHE A 188 1.73 -26.26 1.52
N GLU A 189 2.73 -25.90 0.69
CA GLU A 189 2.82 -26.32 -0.72
C GLU A 189 2.91 -27.85 -0.87
N ARG A 190 3.48 -28.55 0.11
CA ARG A 190 3.58 -30.02 0.09
C ARG A 190 2.28 -30.74 0.42
N ILE A 191 1.30 -30.04 1.00
CA ILE A 191 0.02 -30.61 1.43
C ILE A 191 -1.19 -30.04 0.69
N GLU A 192 -0.95 -29.10 -0.22
CA GLU A 192 -1.89 -28.68 -1.26
C GLU A 192 -2.05 -29.77 -2.31
#